data_AF-A0A6A6Q8P3-F1
#
_entry.id   AF-A0A6A6Q8P3-F1
#
_cell.length_a   1.000
_cell.length_b   1.000
_cell.length_c   1.000
_cell.angle_alpha   90.00
_cell.angle_beta   90.00
_cell.angle_gamma   90.00
#
_symmetry.space_group_name_H-M   'P 1'
#
loop_
_entity.id
_entity.type
_entity.pdbx_description
1 polymer ?
#
loop_
_entity_poly.entity_id
_entity_poly.type
_entity_poly.pdbx_seq_one_letter_code
_entity_poly.pdbx_strand_id
1 'polypeptide(L)' 'SKRSKAQYEADGMPMISWPASSPDLNPIENLWKLIKERAEWDKITEEELEELIKSMPKRIQAVIAAQGGPTKW' A
#
# COMPACT_ATOMS: atom_id res chain seq x y z
N SER A 1 6.22 10.70 16.63
CA SER A 1 5.55 10.79 17.94
C SER A 1 4.86 9.47 18.21
N LYS A 2 5.24 8.74 19.27
CA LYS A 2 4.65 7.43 19.61
C LYS A 2 3.40 7.68 20.45
N ARG A 3 2.21 7.35 19.94
CA ARG A 3 0.96 7.46 20.72
C ARG A 3 1.00 6.44 21.85
N SER A 4 0.61 6.86 23.05
CA SER A 4 0.54 5.99 24.22
C SER A 4 -0.77 5.19 24.22
N LYS A 5 -0.80 4.09 24.98
CA LYS A 5 -1.98 3.23 25.15
C LYS A 5 -3.26 4.03 25.47
N ALA A 6 -3.13 5.06 26.31
CA ALA A 6 -4.23 5.94 26.71
C ALA A 6 -4.83 6.76 25.54
N GLN A 7 -4.02 7.09 24.52
CA GLN A 7 -4.50 7.84 23.37
C GLN A 7 -5.44 7.00 22.49
N TYR A 8 -5.14 5.70 22.34
CA TYR A 8 -5.98 4.79 21.54
C TYR A 8 -7.33 4.50 22.20
N GLU A 9 -7.35 4.48 23.53
CA GLU A 9 -8.55 4.30 24.34
C GLU A 9 -9.46 5.55 24.26
N ALA A 10 -8.87 6.75 24.24
CA ALA A 10 -9.58 8.01 23.99
C ALA A 10 -10.13 8.14 22.57
N ASP A 11 -9.43 7.58 21.57
CA ASP A 11 -9.86 7.58 20.17
C ASP A 11 -10.93 6.50 19.88
N GLY A 12 -11.39 5.75 20.89
CA GLY A 12 -12.44 4.74 20.78
C GLY A 12 -12.06 3.51 19.96
N MET A 13 -10.77 3.28 19.73
CA MET A 13 -10.31 2.10 19.00
C MET A 13 -10.25 0.89 19.94
N PRO A 14 -10.97 -0.22 19.63
CA PRO A 14 -10.86 -1.44 20.42
C PRO A 14 -9.43 -1.98 20.28
N MET A 15 -8.64 -1.84 21.35
CA MET A 15 -7.31 -2.40 21.40
C MET A 15 -7.43 -3.91 21.52
N ILE A 16 -7.30 -4.61 20.40
CA ILE A 16 -7.26 -6.07 20.38
C ILE A 16 -6.06 -6.51 21.23
N SER A 17 -6.31 -7.34 22.24
CA SER A 17 -5.26 -7.94 23.05
C SER A 17 -4.53 -8.98 22.21
N TRP A 18 -3.51 -8.56 21.48
CA TRP A 18 -2.63 -9.47 20.76
C TRP A 18 -1.86 -10.35 21.76
N PRO A 19 -1.81 -11.69 21.57
CA PRO A 19 -0.97 -12.54 22.39
C PRO A 19 0.49 -12.18 22.14
N ALA A 20 1.19 -11.80 23.21
CA ALA A 20 2.63 -11.57 23.12
C ALA A 20 3.32 -12.87 22.73
N SER A 21 4.12 -12.82 21.66
CA SER A 21 5.01 -13.90 21.16
C SER A 21 4.49 -14.85 20.06
N SER A 22 3.61 -14.40 19.17
CA SER A 22 3.29 -15.12 17.92
C SER A 22 3.63 -14.28 16.67
N PRO A 23 4.91 -14.23 16.23
CA PRO A 23 5.32 -13.50 15.04
C PRO A 23 4.71 -14.05 13.74
N ASP A 24 4.23 -15.30 13.76
CA ASP A 24 3.55 -16.04 12.70
C ASP A 24 2.10 -15.60 12.47
N LEU A 25 1.44 -15.09 13.52
CA LEU A 25 0.04 -14.63 13.48
C LEU A 25 -0.11 -13.13 13.20
N ASN A 26 0.99 -12.41 12.98
CA ASN A 26 0.93 -11.00 12.59
C ASN A 26 0.77 -10.89 11.07
N PRO A 27 -0.41 -10.52 10.55
CA PRO A 27 -0.64 -10.42 9.12
C PRO A 27 0.31 -9.42 8.46
N ILE A 28 0.79 -8.41 9.21
CA ILE A 28 1.71 -7.41 8.68
C ILE A 28 3.08 -8.02 8.35
N GLU A 29 3.60 -8.95 9.16
CA GLU A 29 4.88 -9.62 8.92
C GLU A 29 4.79 -10.54 7.69
N ASN A 30 3.68 -11.26 7.57
CA ASN A 30 3.40 -12.09 6.39
C ASN A 30 3.24 -11.22 5.12
N LEU A 31 2.59 -10.06 5.23
CA LEU A 31 2.50 -9.10 4.12
C LEU A 31 3.86 -8.52 3.75
N TRP A 32 4.69 -8.11 4.72
CA TRP A 32 6.04 -7.62 4.46
C TRP A 32 6.90 -8.69 3.81
N LYS A 33 6.78 -9.94 4.26
CA LYS A 33 7.47 -11.08 3.65
C LYS A 33 7.02 -11.28 2.20
N LEU A 34 5.72 -11.27 1.93
CA LEU A 34 5.18 -11.37 0.57
C LEU A 34 5.61 -10.21 -0.34
N ILE A 35 5.67 -8.98 0.19
CA ILE A 35 6.12 -7.79 -0.53
C ILE A 35 7.61 -7.88 -0.86
N LYS A 36 8.43 -8.34 0.09
CA LYS A 36 9.87 -8.57 -0.10
C LYS A 36 10.17 -9.77 -1.01
N GLU A 37 9.40 -10.84 -0.90
CA GLU A 37 9.52 -12.03 -1.77
C GLU A 37 9.06 -11.73 -3.20
N ARG A 38 8.05 -10.86 -3.38
CA ARG A 38 7.73 -10.21 -4.65
C ARG A 38 8.72 -9.08 -4.96
N ALA A 39 10.02 -9.34 -4.88
CA ALA A 39 11.13 -8.46 -5.27
C ALA A 39 11.10 -7.99 -6.76
N GLU A 40 9.95 -8.01 -7.41
CA GLU A 40 9.66 -7.27 -8.64
C GLU A 40 9.72 -5.75 -8.42
N TRP A 41 9.50 -5.26 -7.19
CA TRP A 41 9.71 -3.86 -6.86
C TRP A 41 11.17 -3.41 -7.10
N ASP A 42 12.14 -4.29 -6.85
CA ASP A 42 13.56 -4.02 -7.10
C ASP A 42 13.95 -4.19 -8.58
N LYS A 43 13.05 -4.77 -9.40
CA LYS A 43 13.26 -4.93 -10.85
C LYS A 43 12.78 -3.73 -11.65
N ILE A 44 11.87 -2.93 -11.09
CA ILE A 44 11.38 -1.72 -11.74
C ILE A 44 12.52 -0.71 -11.70
N THR A 45 13.05 -0.38 -12.86
CA THR A 45 14.13 0.61 -12.93
C THR A 45 13.57 2.02 -12.68
N GLU A 46 14.44 2.96 -12.29
CA GLU A 46 14.04 4.36 -12.07
C GLU A 46 13.47 4.96 -13.36
N GLU A 47 13.99 4.56 -14.52
CA GLU A 47 13.50 4.98 -15.84
C GLU A 47 12.09 4.45 -16.14
N GLU A 48 11.79 3.19 -15.79
CA GLU A 48 10.44 2.63 -15.95
C GLU A 48 9.43 3.33 -15.05
N LEU A 49 9.83 3.68 -13.83
CA LEU A 49 9.01 4.46 -12.90
C LEU A 49 8.74 5.87 -13.43
N GLU A 50 9.77 6.54 -13.97
CA GLU A 50 9.62 7.86 -14.57
C GLU A 50 8.66 7.85 -15.77
N GLU A 51 8.79 6.89 -16.69
CA GLU A 51 7.90 6.77 -17.83
C GLU A 51 6.46 6.50 -17.40
N LEU A 52 6.27 5.69 -16.36
CA LEU A 52 4.96 5.45 -15.77
C LEU A 52 4.36 6.76 -15.21
N ILE A 53 5.13 7.54 -14.45
CA ILE A 53 4.69 8.83 -13.89
C ILE A 53 4.37 9.83 -15.00
N LYS A 54 5.23 9.95 -16.02
CA LYS A 54 5.01 10.83 -17.19
C LYS A 54 3.75 10.45 -17.97
N SER A 55 3.36 9.17 -17.96
CA SER A 55 2.15 8.69 -18.63
C SER A 55 0.84 9.01 -17.87
N MET A 56 0.89 9.28 -16.56
CA MET A 56 -0.29 9.44 -15.71
C MET A 56 -1.27 10.53 -16.19
N PRO A 57 -0.84 11.75 -16.57
CA PRO A 57 -1.76 12.76 -17.07
C PRO A 57 -2.52 12.31 -18.33
N LYS A 58 -1.85 11.57 -19.23
CA LYS A 58 -2.46 11.05 -20.46
C LYS A 58 -3.48 9.96 -20.17
N ARG A 59 -3.22 9.08 -19.20
CA ARG A 59 -4.15 8.03 -18.76
C ARG A 59 -5.38 8.64 -18.11
N ILE A 60 -5.21 9.62 -17.23
CA ILE A 60 -6.31 10.34 -16.58
C ILE A 60 -7.17 11.06 -17.64
N GLN A 61 -6.56 11.75 -18.60
CA GLN A 61 -7.28 12.38 -19.70
C GLN A 61 -8.08 11.36 -20.53
N ALA A 62 -7.51 10.18 -20.80
CA ALA A 62 -8.21 9.12 -21.50
C ALA A 62 -9.43 8.61 -20.71
N VAL A 63 -9.32 8.45 -19.39
CA VAL A 63 -10.44 8.04 -18.53
C VAL A 63 -11.54 9.10 -18.48
N ILE A 64 -11.16 10.38 -18.39
CA ILE A 64 -12.11 11.51 -18.44
C ILE A 64 -12.84 11.52 -19.79
N ALA A 65 -12.11 11.37 -20.89
CA ALA A 65 -12.68 11.30 -22.25
C ALA A 65 -13.61 10.08 -22.43
N ALA A 66 -13.28 8.96 -21.78
CA ALA A 66 -14.10 7.75 -21.77
C ALA A 66 -15.27 7.81 -20.76
N GLN A 67 -15.47 8.92 -20.04
CA GLN A 67 -16.48 9.06 -18.98
C GLN A 67 -16.37 7.96 -17.89
N GLY A 68 -15.14 7.57 -17.56
CA GLY A 68 -14.89 6.46 -16.63
C GLY A 68 -14.96 5.07 -17.27
N GLY A 69 -15.21 4.98 -18.58
CA GLY A 69 -15.19 3.74 -19.35
C GLY A 69 -13.78 3.17 -19.59
N PRO A 70 -13.70 1.95 -20.12
CA PRO A 70 -12.42 1.27 -20.35
C PRO A 70 -11.54 2.03 -21.35
N THR A 71 -10.25 2.14 -21.04
CA THR A 71 -9.24 2.74 -21.92
C THR A 71 -8.25 1.67 -22.39
N LYS A 72 -7.45 1.95 -23.43
CA LYS A 72 -6.42 1.03 -23.95
C LYS A 72 -5.24 0.78 -22.99
N TRP A 73 -5.28 1.41 -21.83
CA TRP A 73 -4.23 1.44 -20.83
C TRP A 73 -4.62 0.64 -19.59
#